data_AF-A0A6I9P498-F1
#
_entry.id   AF-A0A6I9P498-F1
#
_cell.length_a   1.000
_cell.length_b   1.000
_cell.length_c   1.000
_cell.angle_alpha   90.00
_cell.angle_beta   90.00
_cell.angle_gamma   90.00
#
_symmetry.space_group_name_H-M   'P 1'
#
loop_
_entity.id
_entity.type
_entity.pdbx_description
1 polymer ?
#
loop_
_entity_poly.entity_id
_entity_poly.type
_entity_poly.pdbx_seq_one_letter_code
_entity_poly.pdbx_strand_id
1 'polypeptide(L)'
;MEKEHGELQQHISRTDWWCENLGHWRATITTAEAAAEEGGETVASYSVCVSLVEIEEMANSRWNVQRKLTEFQMLHRKLTE
;
A
#
# COMPACT_ATOMS: atom_id res chain seq x y z
N MET A 1 -19.18 10.97 -12.46
CA MET A 1 -19.55 9.58 -12.81
C MET A 1 -18.49 8.85 -13.63
N GLU A 2 -17.96 9.39 -14.75
CA GLU A 2 -16.90 8.68 -15.53
C GLU A 2 -15.57 8.52 -14.77
N LYS A 3 -15.13 9.54 -14.01
CA LYS A 3 -13.89 9.48 -13.22
C LYS A 3 -13.95 8.43 -12.11
N GLU A 4 -15.03 8.42 -11.34
CA GLU A 4 -15.25 7.45 -10.25
C GLU A 4 -15.33 6.02 -10.80
N HIS A 5 -15.94 5.86 -11.98
CA HIS A 5 -15.98 4.57 -12.67
C HIS A 5 -14.57 4.10 -13.07
N GLY A 6 -13.74 4.99 -13.63
CA GLY A 6 -12.35 4.69 -13.96
C GLY A 6 -11.49 4.35 -12.73
N GLU A 7 -11.64 5.10 -11.63
CA GLU A 7 -10.94 4.83 -10.37
C GLU A 7 -11.35 3.47 -9.77
N LEU A 8 -12.65 3.16 -9.80
CA LEU A 8 -13.15 1.86 -9.35
C LEU A 8 -12.63 0.71 -10.21
N GLN A 9 -12.63 0.86 -11.54
CA GLN A 9 -12.14 -0.17 -12.44
C GLN A 9 -10.64 -0.43 -12.26
N GLN A 10 -9.85 0.63 -12.04
CA GLN A 10 -8.44 0.49 -11.68
C GLN A 10 -8.24 -0.21 -10.34
N HIS A 11 -9.11 0.07 -9.36
CA HIS A 11 -9.07 -0.59 -8.06
C HIS A 11 -9.37 -2.09 -8.17
N ILE A 12 -10.40 -2.45 -8.94
CA ILE A 12 -10.77 -3.86 -9.21
C ILE A 12 -9.62 -4.58 -9.90
N SER A 13 -9.14 -4.06 -11.03
CA SER A 13 -8.01 -4.67 -11.76
C SER A 13 -6.78 -4.85 -10.87
N ARG A 14 -6.47 -3.89 -10.00
CA ARG A 14 -5.35 -4.00 -9.07
C ARG A 14 -5.57 -5.10 -8.02
N THR A 15 -6.80 -5.27 -7.55
CA THR A 15 -7.15 -6.29 -6.54
C THR A 15 -7.10 -7.70 -7.14
N ASP A 16 -7.60 -7.88 -8.35
CA ASP A 16 -7.51 -9.17 -9.06
C ASP A 16 -6.04 -9.56 -9.28
N TRP A 17 -5.25 -8.60 -9.76
CA TRP A 17 -3.83 -8.81 -10.03
C TRP A 17 -3.01 -9.04 -8.76
N TRP A 18 -3.42 -8.43 -7.65
CA TRP A 18 -2.84 -8.70 -6.34
C TRP A 18 -2.96 -10.18 -5.96
N CYS A 19 -4.16 -10.74 -6.09
CA CYS A 19 -4.46 -12.13 -5.77
C CYS A 19 -3.71 -13.12 -6.66
N GLU A 20 -3.56 -12.81 -7.95
CA GLU A 20 -2.83 -13.65 -8.91
C GLU A 20 -1.32 -13.73 -8.63
N ASN A 21 -0.75 -12.70 -7.98
CA ASN A 21 0.70 -12.55 -7.80
C ASN A 21 1.14 -12.59 -6.32
N LEU A 22 0.36 -13.22 -5.44
CA LEU A 22 0.73 -13.37 -4.02
C LEU A 22 2.12 -14.01 -3.88
N GLY A 23 2.95 -13.42 -3.01
CA GLY A 23 4.34 -13.85 -2.80
C GLY A 23 5.36 -13.20 -3.74
N HIS A 24 4.95 -12.60 -4.86
CA HIS A 24 5.85 -11.91 -5.81
C HIS A 24 5.91 -10.39 -5.59
N TRP A 25 4.97 -9.83 -4.82
CA TRP A 25 4.95 -8.41 -4.49
C TRP A 25 6.11 -8.01 -3.58
N ARG A 26 6.81 -6.95 -3.96
CA ARG A 26 7.82 -6.28 -3.12
C ARG A 26 7.22 -5.04 -2.50
N ALA A 27 7.36 -4.89 -1.19
CA ALA A 27 7.02 -3.67 -0.46
C ALA A 27 8.29 -3.03 0.11
N THR A 28 8.59 -1.79 -0.27
CA THR A 28 9.77 -1.04 0.17
C THR A 28 9.34 0.25 0.83
N ILE A 29 9.81 0.52 2.05
CA ILE A 29 9.65 1.83 2.68
C ILE A 29 10.56 2.82 1.97
N THR A 30 9.98 3.88 1.43
CA THR A 30 10.69 4.91 0.65
C THR A 30 10.95 6.17 1.46
N THR A 31 10.01 6.57 2.31
CA THR A 31 10.15 7.71 3.21
C THR A 31 9.49 7.42 4.56
N ALA A 32 9.92 8.16 5.59
CA ALA A 32 9.35 8.13 6.93
C ALA A 32 9.22 9.57 7.45
N GLU A 33 8.08 9.89 8.05
CA GLU A 33 7.79 11.22 8.59
C GLU A 33 6.99 11.13 9.89
N ALA A 34 7.05 12.18 10.70
CA ALA A 34 6.17 12.34 11.84
C ALA A 34 4.87 13.01 11.36
N ALA A 35 3.76 12.27 11.37
CA ALA A 35 2.44 12.78 11.04
C ALA A 35 1.69 13.15 12.32
N ALA A 36 1.08 14.34 12.34
CA ALA A 36 0.20 14.74 13.43
C ALA A 36 -1.18 14.09 13.24
N GLU A 37 -1.71 13.48 14.29
CA GLU A 37 -3.08 12.95 14.30
C GLU A 37 -4.10 14.00 14.78
N GLU A 38 -5.37 13.75 14.47
CA GLU A 38 -6.50 14.50 15.03
C GLU A 38 -6.54 14.27 16.55
N GLY A 39 -5.87 15.14 17.29
CA GLY A 39 -5.62 14.99 18.73
C GLY A 39 -4.28 15.54 19.20
N GLY A 40 -3.38 15.91 18.27
CA GLY A 40 -2.07 16.50 18.58
C GLY A 40 -1.00 15.46 18.92
N GLU A 41 -1.32 14.18 18.93
CA GLU A 41 -0.36 13.10 19.02
C GLU A 41 0.43 12.98 17.70
N THR A 42 1.75 12.88 17.79
CA THR A 42 2.61 12.65 16.63
C THR A 42 2.87 11.16 16.47
N VAL A 43 2.49 10.60 15.33
CA VAL A 43 2.70 9.18 14.98
C VAL A 43 3.62 9.06 13.78
N ALA A 44 4.51 8.06 13.79
CA ALA A 44 5.35 7.78 12.64
C ALA A 44 4.50 7.24 11.47
N SER A 45 4.60 7.90 10.31
CA SER A 45 3.99 7.53 9.04
C SER A 45 5.07 7.19 8.01
N TYR A 46 4.82 6.18 7.20
CA TYR A 46 5.76 5.64 6.23
C TYR A 46 5.12 5.57 4.84
N SER A 47 5.83 6.08 3.83
CA SER A 47 5.47 5.85 2.43
C SER A 47 6.02 4.51 1.98
N VAL A 48 5.13 3.55 1.72
CA VAL A 48 5.46 2.21 1.27
C VAL A 48 5.18 2.10 -0.23
N CYS A 49 6.23 1.89 -1.01
CA CYS A 49 6.12 1.55 -2.41
C CYS A 49 5.91 0.06 -2.55
N VAL A 50 4.79 -0.33 -3.16
CA VAL A 50 4.44 -1.71 -3.49
C VAL A 50 4.65 -1.89 -4.99
N SER A 51 5.41 -2.90 -5.38
CA SER A 51 5.72 -3.16 -6.79
C SER A 51 5.91 -4.64 -7.11
N LEU A 52 5.51 -5.05 -8.31
CA LEU A 52 5.85 -6.35 -8.89
C LEU A 52 7.12 -6.22 -9.72
N VAL A 53 8.20 -6.88 -9.32
CA VAL A 53 9.56 -6.67 -9.87
C VAL A 53 9.72 -7.23 -11.28
N GLU A 54 8.93 -8.25 -11.63
CA GLU A 54 9.08 -8.98 -12.90
C GLU A 54 8.31 -8.33 -14.06
N ILE A 55 7.45 -7.34 -13.78
CA ILE A 55 6.56 -6.73 -14.78
C ILE A 55 6.61 -5.19 -14.62
N GLU A 56 7.75 -4.60 -14.99
CA GLU A 56 7.95 -3.14 -14.93
C GLU A 56 7.10 -2.36 -15.96
N GLU A 57 6.57 -3.02 -16.99
CA GLU A 57 5.89 -2.35 -18.11
C GLU A 57 4.39 -2.08 -17.89
N MET A 58 3.76 -2.65 -16.85
CA MET A 58 2.33 -2.45 -16.60
C MET A 58 2.09 -1.31 -15.61
N ALA A 59 1.31 -0.30 -16.00
CA ALA A 59 1.00 0.89 -15.18
C ALA A 59 0.39 0.57 -13.81
N ASN A 60 -0.17 -0.64 -13.62
CA ASN A 60 -0.76 -1.10 -12.36
C ASN A 60 0.21 -1.92 -11.49
N SER A 61 1.45 -2.12 -11.92
CA SER A 61 2.44 -2.95 -11.21
C SER A 61 3.12 -2.24 -10.06
N ARG A 62 2.87 -0.95 -9.86
CA ARG A 62 3.47 -0.15 -8.79
C ARG A 62 2.54 0.93 -8.24
N TRP A 63 2.49 1.06 -6.92
CA TRP A 63 1.81 2.19 -6.25
C TRP A 63 2.44 2.48 -4.89
N ASN A 64 2.11 3.65 -4.33
CA ASN A 64 2.50 4.02 -2.97
C ASN A 64 1.28 3.99 -2.03
N VAL A 65 1.49 3.57 -0.79
CA VAL A 65 0.52 3.69 0.30
C VAL A 65 1.18 4.34 1.51
N GLN A 66 0.40 5.09 2.28
CA GLN A 66 0.82 5.59 3.59
C GLN A 66 0.42 4.60 4.67
N ARG A 67 1.36 4.29 5.57
CA ARG A 67 1.12 3.38 6.69
C ARG A 67 1.69 3.94 7.98
N LYS A 68 0.92 3.87 9.06
CA LYS A 68 1.34 4.26 10.41
C LYS A 68 2.09 3.12 11.08
N LEU A 69 2.96 3.44 12.04
CA LEU A 69 3.64 2.44 12.87
C LEU A 69 2.68 1.45 13.53
N THR A 70 1.55 1.94 14.03
CA THR A 70 0.51 1.12 14.67
C THR A 70 -0.08 0.08 13.71
N GLU A 71 -0.21 0.40 12.43
CA GLU A 71 -0.70 -0.56 11.42
C GLU A 71 0.31 -1.67 11.15
N PHE A 72 1.62 -1.36 11.13
CA PHE A 72 2.66 -2.38 11.04
C PHE A 72 2.65 -3.30 12.28
N GLN A 73 2.49 -2.73 13.48
CA GLN A 73 2.38 -3.51 14.71
C GLN A 73 1.16 -4.44 14.70
N MET A 74 0.01 -3.94 14.25
CA MET A 74 -1.21 -4.75 14.09
C MET A 74 -1.02 -5.85 13.05
N LEU A 75 -0.39 -5.56 11.92
CA LEU A 75 -0.09 -6.55 10.88
C LEU A 75 0.84 -7.64 11.42
N HIS A 76 1.93 -7.26 12.10
CA HIS A 76 2.86 -8.20 12.72
C HIS A 76 2.11 -9.14 13.67
N ARG A 77 1.30 -8.60 14.57
CA ARG A 77 0.49 -9.39 15.51
C ARG A 77 -0.38 -10.42 14.78
N LYS A 78 -1.11 -10.00 13.74
CA LYS A 78 -1.96 -10.89 12.92
C LYS A 78 -1.21 -12.00 12.17
N LEU A 79 0.08 -11.81 11.90
CA LEU A 79 0.90 -12.79 11.18
C LEU A 79 1.61 -13.76 12.13
N THR A 80 1.81 -13.37 13.39
CA THR A 80 2.52 -14.18 14.38
C THR A 80 1.62 -14.96 15.33
N GLU A 81 0.37 -14.52 15.51
CA GLU A 81 -0.68 -15.24 16.24
C GLU A 81 -1.42 -16.23 15.31
#